data_AF-A0A349MUI9-F1
#
_entry.id   AF-A0A349MUI9-F1
#
_cell.length_a   1.000
_cell.length_b   1.000
_cell.length_c   1.000
_cell.angle_alpha   90.00
_cell.angle_beta   90.00
_cell.angle_gamma   90.00
#
_symmetry.space_group_name_H-M   'P 1'
#
loop_
_entity.id
_entity.type
_entity.pdbx_description
1 polymer ?
#
loop_
_entity_poly.entity_id
_entity_poly.type
_entity_poly.pdbx_seq_one_letter_code
_entity_poly.pdbx_strand_id
1 'polypeptide(L)'
;MTATLTQGSIVRCSRCDDLQKPFLGKVLNHLAHHVIVQIINFDPIDRYMVSVLGGQVTLATEQVRPLHMIKINGKKDQTSRG
;
A
#
# COMPACT_ATOMS: atom_id res chain seq x y z
N MET A 1 -9.70 -2.08 -16.11
CA MET A 1 -10.18 -1.13 -15.08
C MET A 1 -8.95 -0.57 -14.38
N THR A 2 -8.63 0.70 -14.61
CA THR A 2 -7.55 1.41 -13.91
C THR A 2 -8.08 1.83 -12.54
N ALA A 3 -7.56 1.25 -11.45
CA ALA A 3 -7.90 1.75 -10.13
C ALA A 3 -7.40 3.19 -10.00
N THR A 4 -8.31 4.10 -9.71
CA THR A 4 -7.98 5.47 -9.35
C THR A 4 -7.31 5.46 -7.98
N LEU A 5 -6.08 5.97 -7.95
CA LEU A 5 -5.33 6.19 -6.72
C LEU A 5 -6.04 7.35 -5.99
N THR A 6 -6.70 7.03 -4.88
CA THR A 6 -7.46 7.99 -4.07
C THR A 6 -6.86 8.09 -2.68
N GLN A 7 -7.02 9.24 -2.03
CA GLN A 7 -6.61 9.41 -0.65
C GLN A 7 -7.25 8.34 0.24
N GLY A 8 -6.44 7.75 1.12
CA GLY A 8 -6.84 6.64 1.98
C GLY A 8 -6.73 5.26 1.36
N SER A 9 -6.50 5.15 0.04
CA SER A 9 -6.26 3.86 -0.62
C SER A 9 -4.99 3.19 -0.12
N ILE A 10 -5.04 1.86 0.02
CA ILE A 10 -3.86 1.04 0.25
C ILE A 10 -3.19 0.73 -1.09
N VAL A 11 -1.89 0.93 -1.13
CA VAL A 11 -1.08 0.81 -2.33
C VAL A 11 0.16 -0.04 -2.06
N ARG A 12 0.62 -0.72 -3.11
CA ARG A 12 1.92 -1.36 -3.14
C ARG A 12 2.91 -0.39 -3.77
N CYS A 13 3.99 -0.10 -3.05
CA CYS A 13 5.09 0.72 -3.51
C CYS A 13 6.23 -0.19 -3.92
N SER A 14 6.71 -0.04 -5.15
CA SER A 14 7.70 -0.96 -5.73
C SER A 14 9.10 -0.73 -5.16
N ARG A 15 9.57 0.51 -5.17
CA ARG A 15 10.85 0.97 -4.62
C ARG A 15 10.80 2.49 -4.51
N CYS A 16 11.37 3.03 -3.44
CA CYS A 16 11.78 4.44 -3.37
C CYS A 16 13.28 4.48 -3.05
N ASP A 17 13.92 5.64 -3.17
CA ASP A 17 15.37 5.74 -2.97
C ASP A 17 15.78 5.48 -1.51
N ASP A 18 14.86 5.68 -0.56
CA ASP A 18 15.11 5.53 0.87
C ASP A 18 14.87 4.10 1.41
N LEU A 19 14.14 3.26 0.69
CA LEU A 19 13.75 1.91 1.14
C LEU A 19 14.25 0.85 0.16
N GLN A 20 14.92 -0.17 0.69
CA GLN A 20 15.56 -1.19 -0.13
C GLN A 20 14.56 -2.20 -0.71
N LYS A 21 13.42 -2.38 -0.04
CA LYS A 21 12.41 -3.36 -0.39
C LYS A 21 11.07 -2.72 -0.77
N PRO A 22 10.25 -3.39 -1.60
CA PRO A 22 8.87 -3.01 -1.80
C PRO A 22 8.10 -3.01 -0.47
N PHE A 23 7.19 -2.07 -0.32
CA PHE A 23 6.42 -1.88 0.92
C PHE A 23 4.95 -1.59 0.62
N LEU A 24 4.11 -1.69 1.63
CA LEU A 24 2.72 -1.25 1.58
C LEU A 24 2.58 0.09 2.25
N GLY A 25 1.75 0.94 1.66
CA GLY A 25 1.42 2.20 2.28
C GLY A 25 -0.01 2.64 1.99
N LYS A 26 -0.39 3.71 2.67
CA LYS A 26 -1.67 4.39 2.51
C LYS A 26 -1.45 5.76 1.92
N VAL A 27 -2.18 6.07 0.87
CA VAL A 27 -2.15 7.38 0.23
C VAL A 27 -2.63 8.44 1.22
N LEU A 28 -1.78 9.41 1.53
CA LEU A 28 -2.14 10.57 2.34
C LEU A 28 -2.53 11.76 1.47
N ASN A 29 -1.81 11.99 0.37
CA ASN A 29 -2.12 13.07 -0.54
C ASN A 29 -1.58 12.81 -1.95
N HIS A 30 -2.18 13.49 -2.92
CA HIS A 30 -1.76 13.51 -4.32
C HIS A 30 -1.19 14.87 -4.69
N LEU A 31 -0.01 14.83 -5.30
CA LEU A 31 0.60 15.94 -6.03
C LEU A 31 0.57 15.57 -7.53
N ALA A 32 0.82 16.54 -8.42
CA ALA A 32 0.69 16.34 -9.87
C ALA A 32 1.36 15.05 -10.39
N HIS A 33 2.62 14.82 -10.02
CA HIS A 33 3.41 13.65 -10.43
C HIS A 33 3.89 12.77 -9.28
N HIS A 34 3.51 13.13 -8.05
CA HIS A 34 4.00 12.47 -6.84
C HIS A 34 2.84 12.13 -5.90
N VAL A 35 3.08 11.15 -5.04
CA VAL A 35 2.12 10.69 -4.04
C VAL A 35 2.82 10.67 -2.70
N ILE A 36 2.17 11.26 -1.69
CA ILE A 36 2.61 11.17 -0.30
C ILE A 36 1.94 9.92 0.28
N VAL A 37 2.75 9.01 0.81
CA VAL A 37 2.30 7.72 1.30
C VAL A 37 2.77 7.53 2.74
N GLN A 38 1.84 7.12 3.62
CA GLN A 38 2.16 6.60 4.94
C GLN A 38 2.59 5.13 4.81
N ILE A 39 3.74 4.79 5.37
CA ILE A 39 4.26 3.41 5.37
C ILE A 39 3.46 2.59 6.40
N ILE A 40 2.90 1.46 5.98
CA ILE A 40 2.10 0.57 6.84
C ILE A 40 2.81 -0.76 7.09
N ASN A 41 3.39 -1.35 6.05
CA ASN A 41 4.08 -2.62 6.14
C ASN A 41 5.35 -2.57 5.31
N PHE A 42 6.48 -2.91 5.91
CA PHE A 42 7.80 -2.77 5.33
C PHE A 42 8.70 -3.92 5.81
N ASP A 43 9.81 -4.13 5.10
CA ASP A 43 10.79 -5.14 5.51
C ASP A 43 11.54 -4.66 6.77
N PRO A 44 11.72 -5.51 7.80
CA PRO A 44 12.45 -5.13 9.02
C PRO A 44 13.85 -4.55 8.78
N ILE A 45 14.51 -4.88 7.67
CA ILE A 45 15.81 -4.30 7.31
C ILE A 45 15.75 -2.77 7.15
N ASP A 46 14.60 -2.26 6.70
CA ASP A 46 14.38 -0.84 6.44
C ASP A 46 13.89 -0.07 7.68
N ARG A 47 13.72 -0.75 8.83
CA ARG A 47 13.15 -0.17 10.07
C ARG A 47 13.80 1.15 10.49
N TYR A 48 15.12 1.25 10.38
CA TYR A 48 15.84 2.46 10.74
C TYR A 48 15.46 3.64 9.81
N MET A 49 15.45 3.42 8.50
CA MET A 49 15.05 4.45 7.54
C MET A 49 13.60 4.86 7.69
N VAL A 50 12.68 3.91 7.89
CA VAL A 50 11.27 4.23 8.17
C VAL A 50 11.13 5.15 9.38
N SER A 51 11.94 4.94 10.42
CA SER A 51 11.95 5.81 11.61
C SER A 51 12.48 7.21 11.29
N VAL A 52 13.55 7.33 10.51
CA VAL A 52 14.13 8.63 10.10
C VAL A 52 13.15 9.44 9.25
N LEU A 53 12.39 8.76 8.38
CA LEU A 53 11.39 9.36 7.51
C LEU A 53 10.07 9.72 8.22
N GLY A 54 9.96 9.47 9.54
CA GLY A 54 8.72 9.68 10.29
C GLY A 54 7.55 8.81 9.78
N GLY A 55 7.84 7.68 9.14
CA GLY A 55 6.84 6.77 8.59
C GLY A 55 6.12 7.28 7.33
N GLN A 56 6.62 8.31 6.66
CA GLN A 56 6.03 8.85 5.42
C GLN A 56 7.08 9.03 4.34
N VAL A 57 6.66 8.85 3.09
CA VAL A 57 7.53 8.99 1.92
C VAL A 57 6.78 9.65 0.78
N THR A 58 7.51 10.40 -0.04
CA THR A 58 7.03 10.94 -1.30
C THR A 58 7.66 10.16 -2.44
N LEU A 59 6.84 9.63 -3.34
CA LEU A 59 7.31 8.83 -4.47
C LEU A 59 6.54 9.20 -5.74
N ALA A 60 7.13 8.90 -6.89
CA ALA A 60 6.50 9.15 -8.18
C ALA A 60 5.26 8.26 -8.35
N THR A 61 4.21 8.78 -8.98
CA THR A 61 2.94 8.05 -9.15
C THR A 61 3.13 6.70 -9.87
N GLU A 62 4.10 6.61 -10.78
CA GLU A 62 4.48 5.36 -11.49
C GLU A 62 5.06 4.26 -10.59
N GLN A 63 5.63 4.62 -9.43
CA GLN A 63 6.18 3.67 -8.47
C GLN A 63 5.10 3.05 -7.57
N VAL A 64 3.88 3.59 -7.65
CA VAL A 64 2.74 3.21 -6.83
C VAL A 64 1.75 2.38 -7.64
N ARG A 65 1.38 1.22 -7.12
CA ARG A 65 0.31 0.40 -7.69
C ARG A 65 -0.86 0.27 -6.72
N PRO A 66 -2.09 0.62 -7.15
CA PRO A 66 -3.26 0.46 -6.29
C PRO A 66 -3.54 -1.02 -6.02
N LEU A 67 -3.95 -1.33 -4.79
CA LEU A 67 -4.40 -2.67 -4.42
C LEU A 67 -5.93 -2.72 -4.41
N HIS A 68 -6.48 -3.76 -5.02
CA HIS A 68 -7.90 -4.05 -4.98
C HIS A 68 -8.19 -5.02 -3.83
N MET A 69 -8.98 -4.58 -2.86
CA MET A 69 -9.54 -5.48 -1.86
C MET A 69 -10.62 -6.33 -2.51
N ILE A 70 -10.42 -7.63 -2.57
CA ILE A 70 -11.44 -8.58 -2.98
C ILE A 70 -12.12 -9.10 -1.72
N LYS A 71 -13.40 -8.76 -1.53
CA LYS A 71 -14.19 -9.31 -0.43
C LYS A 71 -14.56 -10.75 -0.79
N ILE A 72 -14.00 -11.71 -0.06
CA ILE A 72 -14.38 -13.11 -0.17
C ILE A 72 -15.50 -13.36 0.84
N ASN A 73 -16.73 -13.53 0.37
CA ASN A 73 -17.82 -14.02 1.20
C ASN A 73 -17.64 -15.53 1.35
N GLY A 74 -17.21 -15.99 2.53
CA GLY A 74 -17.16 -17.41 2.84
C GLY A 74 -18.55 -18.03 2.68
N LYS A 75 -18.71 -18.97 1.75
CA LYS A 75 -19.91 -19.81 1.70
C LYS A 75 -19.95 -20.61 3.01
N LYS A 76 -21.00 -20.41 3.82
CA LYS A 76 -21.31 -21.35 4.89
C LYS A 76 -21.73 -22.67 4.22
N ASP A 77 -20.91 -23.71 4.36
CA ASP A 77 -21.32 -25.07 4.04
C ASP A 77 -22.52 -25.42 4.93
N GLN A 78 -23.72 -25.39 4.33
CA GLN A 78 -24.88 -26.08 4.88
C GLN A 78 -24.67 -27.57 4.64
N THR A 79 -23.97 -28.23 5.56
CA THR A 79 -24.07 -29.68 5.70
C THR A 79 -25.44 -30.00 6.29
N SER A 80 -26.43 -30.17 5.41
CA SER A 80 -27.65 -30.90 5.73
C SER A 80 -27.26 -32.35 6.02
N ARG A 81 -27.21 -32.72 7.30
CA ARG A 81 -27.32 -34.13 7.69
C ARG A 81 -28.80 -34.47 7.66
N GLY A 82 -29.15 -35.35 6.72
CA GLY A 82 -30.45 -36.06 6.71
C GLY A 82 -30.49 -37.16 7.76
#